data_AF-A0AAW2P7M8-F1
#
_entry.id   AF-A0AAW2P7M8-F1
#
_cell.length_a   1.000
_cell.length_b   1.000
_cell.length_c   1.000
_cell.angle_alpha   90.00
_cell.angle_beta   90.00
_cell.angle_gamma   90.00
#
_symmetry.space_group_name_H-M   'P 1'
#
loop_
_entity.id
_entity.type
_entity.pdbx_description
1 polymer ?
#
loop_
_entity_poly.entity_id
_entity_poly.type
_entity_poly.pdbx_seq_one_letter_code
_entity_poly.pdbx_strand_id
1 'polypeptide(L)'
;MACNWPPAFAFRAGATSHHPVRHGRQIRSDFPYSFGRAHRADREQLGNSKRMLHHQRYDLLRSAQNCGDSTYELRFRHVRTREIRPVLAELRKISVQKLLSSSKIETLGHLYVAEIRALMRSLYNSCVDRKAPTPLEMRKSFGDLNLKVMVRVVAGNIIGSEDEGSGRLMRNGWLDWLGGISRPFRKTGKDIDSLLQGWLEQHKKHRTTSDRDESFMAEMMRVADEIAGKFPEYDADTITKATCQTMMLGGSDTTTVTLTWALCLLLNNQDTLRRAQEELDKHIGKERLVKESDIENLPYIQAIIKETLRIQPSAPLLPPRESVNDCTVAGYYIPAGTRLMVNIWKLHRDPQVWDDPLEFRPERFLAKHKEVDVQGKNFELLPFGGGRRICPGISFGLRFMELTLASFLHGFEIEKFQMRRSIGQALLVRPI
;
A
#
# COMPACT_ATOMS: atom_id res chain seq x y z
N MET A 1 8.97 31.97 -19.99
CA MET A 1 7.80 31.99 -20.89
C MET A 1 6.70 31.21 -20.22
N ALA A 2 5.61 31.89 -19.87
CA ALA A 2 4.54 31.38 -19.03
C ALA A 2 3.59 30.47 -19.82
N CYS A 3 3.28 29.29 -19.27
CA CYS A 3 2.25 28.40 -19.81
C CYS A 3 1.19 28.14 -18.73
N ASN A 4 0.06 28.83 -18.88
CA ASN A 4 -1.17 28.68 -18.12
C ASN A 4 -1.79 27.28 -18.30
N TRP A 5 -2.29 26.68 -17.21
CA TRP A 5 -3.17 25.51 -17.22
C TRP A 5 -4.62 25.91 -16.80
N PRO A 6 -5.67 25.25 -17.33
CA PRO A 6 -7.07 25.71 -17.29
C PRO A 6 -7.82 25.37 -15.98
N PRO A 7 -9.01 25.99 -15.73
CA PRO A 7 -9.70 25.94 -14.45
C PRO A 7 -10.49 24.65 -14.18
N ALA A 8 -10.72 24.42 -12.89
CA ALA A 8 -11.44 23.31 -12.27
C ALA A 8 -12.83 22.99 -12.87
N PHE A 9 -13.21 21.71 -12.90
CA PHE A 9 -14.60 21.29 -13.15
C PHE A 9 -15.21 20.54 -11.97
N ALA A 10 -16.27 21.15 -11.44
CA ALA A 10 -17.24 20.58 -10.52
C ALA A 10 -18.14 19.54 -11.21
N PHE A 11 -18.53 18.48 -10.49
CA PHE A 11 -19.48 17.48 -10.97
C PHE A 11 -20.93 17.97 -10.84
N ARG A 12 -21.64 18.01 -11.98
CA ARG A 12 -23.10 18.17 -12.11
C ARG A 12 -23.76 16.81 -11.88
N ALA A 13 -24.67 16.71 -10.91
CA ALA A 13 -25.56 15.57 -10.76
C ALA A 13 -26.71 15.67 -11.77
N GLY A 14 -26.82 14.71 -12.68
CA GLY A 14 -27.97 14.55 -13.57
C GLY A 14 -28.94 13.54 -12.97
N ALA A 15 -30.06 14.03 -12.47
CA ALA A 15 -31.23 13.22 -12.12
C ALA A 15 -32.02 12.92 -13.40
N THR A 16 -32.34 11.66 -13.65
CA THR A 16 -33.41 11.27 -14.58
C THR A 16 -34.68 11.00 -13.78
N SER A 17 -35.71 11.75 -14.15
CA SER A 17 -37.07 11.80 -13.62
C SER A 17 -37.88 10.54 -13.92
N HIS A 18 -38.58 10.02 -12.91
CA HIS A 18 -39.97 9.56 -13.04
C HIS A 18 -40.76 10.07 -11.83
N HIS A 19 -41.79 10.87 -12.10
CA HIS A 19 -42.80 11.42 -11.16
C HIS A 19 -44.05 10.51 -11.18
N PRO A 20 -44.97 10.54 -10.18
CA PRO A 20 -45.63 11.75 -9.66
C PRO A 20 -45.78 11.87 -8.11
N VAL A 21 -45.52 13.07 -7.53
CA VAL A 21 -46.50 14.02 -6.89
C VAL A 21 -46.81 13.64 -5.41
N ARG A 22 -46.62 14.47 -4.35
CA ARG A 22 -47.15 15.83 -4.06
C ARG A 22 -46.49 16.43 -2.78
N HIS A 23 -46.27 17.76 -2.78
CA HIS A 23 -46.07 18.74 -1.67
C HIS A 23 -44.92 18.56 -0.64
N GLY A 24 -44.09 19.55 -0.28
CA GLY A 24 -44.02 20.98 -0.61
C GLY A 24 -42.80 21.69 0.05
N ARG A 25 -42.56 22.92 -0.42
CA ARG A 25 -41.65 24.00 0.04
C ARG A 25 -40.13 23.88 -0.25
N GLN A 26 -39.78 24.55 -1.35
CA GLN A 26 -38.48 25.11 -1.71
C GLN A 26 -37.96 26.13 -0.69
N ILE A 27 -36.64 26.09 -0.42
CA ILE A 27 -35.84 27.27 -0.07
C ILE A 27 -34.78 27.40 -1.18
N ARG A 28 -34.79 28.55 -1.87
CA ARG A 28 -33.83 28.94 -2.90
C ARG A 28 -32.58 29.55 -2.26
N SER A 29 -31.42 29.29 -2.84
CA SER A 29 -30.31 30.25 -2.84
C SER A 29 -29.69 30.30 -4.25
N ASP A 30 -29.70 31.50 -4.81
CA ASP A 30 -29.21 31.87 -6.14
C ASP A 30 -27.68 32.03 -6.14
N PHE A 31 -27.00 31.61 -7.21
CA PHE A 31 -25.77 32.26 -7.70
C PHE A 31 -25.59 32.00 -9.22
N PRO A 32 -25.30 33.02 -10.05
CA PRO A 32 -25.12 32.89 -11.50
C PRO A 32 -23.64 32.70 -11.87
N TYR A 33 -23.32 32.02 -12.99
CA TYR A 33 -22.28 32.43 -13.96
C TYR A 33 -22.30 31.51 -15.22
N SER A 34 -22.12 32.14 -16.37
CA SER A 34 -22.23 31.64 -17.75
C SER A 34 -20.93 30.99 -18.29
N PHE A 35 -21.05 29.96 -19.13
CA PHE A 35 -19.93 29.28 -19.82
C PHE A 35 -19.92 29.53 -21.34
N GLY A 36 -18.75 29.87 -21.89
CA GLY A 36 -18.43 29.87 -23.33
C GLY A 36 -17.87 28.52 -23.83
N ARG A 37 -18.01 28.27 -25.14
CA ARG A 37 -17.82 26.97 -25.84
C ARG A 37 -16.34 26.55 -26.02
N ALA A 38 -16.05 25.25 -25.89
CA ALA A 38 -14.73 24.64 -26.14
C ALA A 38 -14.66 23.83 -27.47
N HIS A 39 -13.46 23.81 -28.08
CA HIS A 39 -13.12 23.35 -29.43
C HIS A 39 -12.74 21.84 -29.53
N ARG A 40 -12.67 21.34 -30.77
CA ARG A 40 -12.66 19.93 -31.20
C ARG A 40 -11.56 19.01 -30.62
N ALA A 41 -10.40 19.54 -30.21
CA ALA A 41 -9.27 18.74 -29.70
C ALA A 41 -9.50 18.18 -28.28
N ASP A 42 -10.35 18.83 -27.48
CA ASP A 42 -10.73 18.36 -26.14
C ASP A 42 -11.53 17.05 -26.18
N ARG A 43 -12.15 16.71 -27.33
CA ARG A 43 -12.99 15.50 -27.44
C ARG A 43 -12.20 14.20 -27.50
N GLU A 44 -10.94 14.21 -27.97
CA GLU A 44 -10.15 12.99 -28.14
C GLU A 44 -9.45 12.54 -26.83
N GLN A 45 -8.89 13.46 -26.04
CA GLN A 45 -8.32 13.14 -24.73
C GLN A 45 -9.40 12.80 -23.68
N LEU A 46 -10.55 13.48 -23.70
CA LEU A 46 -11.73 13.05 -22.93
C LEU A 46 -12.26 11.69 -23.38
N GLY A 47 -12.11 11.34 -24.66
CA GLY A 47 -12.50 10.04 -25.22
C GLY A 47 -11.71 8.87 -24.64
N ASN A 48 -10.40 9.03 -24.46
CA ASN A 48 -9.52 7.96 -23.96
C ASN A 48 -9.63 7.75 -22.43
N SER A 49 -9.74 8.82 -21.63
CA SER A 49 -10.01 8.70 -20.19
C SER A 49 -11.43 8.23 -19.88
N LYS A 50 -12.44 8.63 -20.69
CA LYS A 50 -13.79 8.07 -20.58
C LYS A 50 -13.82 6.59 -20.95
N ARG A 51 -13.08 6.13 -21.97
CA ARG A 51 -13.02 4.70 -22.32
C ARG A 51 -12.41 3.84 -21.21
N MET A 52 -11.37 4.30 -20.52
CA MET A 52 -10.72 3.55 -19.44
C MET A 52 -11.61 3.44 -18.18
N LEU A 53 -12.27 4.53 -17.79
CA LEU A 53 -13.20 4.55 -16.65
C LEU A 53 -14.56 3.90 -16.97
N HIS A 54 -15.01 3.95 -18.22
CA HIS A 54 -16.23 3.27 -18.67
C HIS A 54 -16.03 1.74 -18.75
N HIS A 55 -14.83 1.25 -19.10
CA HIS A 55 -14.52 -0.18 -19.03
C HIS A 55 -14.51 -0.69 -17.59
N GLN A 56 -13.81 0.00 -16.68
CA GLN A 56 -13.78 -0.38 -15.25
C GLN A 56 -15.17 -0.33 -14.61
N ARG A 57 -16.01 0.64 -14.99
CA ARG A 57 -17.38 0.78 -14.48
C ARG A 57 -18.36 -0.24 -15.08
N TYR A 58 -18.23 -0.61 -16.35
CA TYR A 58 -19.06 -1.65 -16.97
C TYR A 58 -18.72 -3.06 -16.48
N ASP A 59 -17.45 -3.37 -16.22
CA ASP A 59 -17.03 -4.69 -15.73
C ASP A 59 -17.43 -4.90 -14.26
N LEU A 60 -17.37 -3.85 -13.42
CA LEU A 60 -17.88 -3.87 -12.04
C LEU A 60 -19.41 -3.98 -11.95
N LEU A 61 -20.15 -3.34 -12.87
CA LEU A 61 -21.61 -3.40 -12.88
C LEU A 61 -22.16 -4.68 -13.54
N ARG A 62 -21.49 -5.23 -14.57
CA ARG A 62 -21.86 -6.54 -15.15
C ARG A 62 -21.57 -7.70 -14.19
N SER A 63 -20.48 -7.65 -13.41
CA SER A 63 -20.22 -8.70 -12.42
C SER A 63 -21.23 -8.66 -11.26
N ALA A 64 -21.74 -7.47 -10.92
CA ALA A 64 -22.78 -7.30 -9.92
C ALA A 64 -24.19 -7.69 -10.41
N GLN A 65 -24.50 -7.55 -11.70
CA GLN A 65 -25.83 -7.87 -12.25
C GLN A 65 -25.98 -9.32 -12.75
N ASN A 66 -24.88 -10.02 -13.09
CA ASN A 66 -24.95 -11.39 -13.62
C ASN A 66 -24.84 -12.51 -12.57
N CYS A 67 -24.64 -12.19 -11.28
CA CYS A 67 -24.60 -13.19 -10.21
C CYS A 67 -25.94 -13.25 -9.46
N GLY A 68 -26.92 -13.92 -10.06
CA GLY A 68 -28.11 -14.40 -9.36
C GLY A 68 -27.85 -15.59 -8.44
N ASP A 69 -26.69 -15.66 -7.79
CA ASP A 69 -26.32 -16.76 -6.90
C ASP A 69 -26.15 -16.24 -5.47
N SER A 70 -27.26 -16.27 -4.73
CA SER A 70 -27.43 -15.79 -3.35
C SER A 70 -26.52 -16.50 -2.33
N THR A 71 -25.77 -17.53 -2.74
CA THR A 71 -24.92 -18.36 -1.87
C THR A 71 -23.56 -17.73 -1.55
N TYR A 72 -23.05 -16.82 -2.38
CA TYR A 72 -21.72 -16.20 -2.19
C TYR A 72 -21.76 -14.95 -1.31
N GLU A 73 -22.81 -14.12 -1.41
CA GLU A 73 -23.08 -13.08 -0.40
C GLU A 73 -23.19 -13.68 1.02
N LEU A 74 -23.73 -14.90 1.12
CA LEU A 74 -23.84 -15.66 2.37
C LEU A 74 -22.49 -16.14 2.92
N ARG A 75 -21.49 -16.46 2.07
CA ARG A 75 -20.16 -16.89 2.54
C ARG A 75 -19.25 -15.74 2.98
N PHE A 76 -19.27 -14.59 2.30
CA PHE A 76 -18.59 -13.40 2.84
C PHE A 76 -19.33 -12.82 4.05
N ARG A 77 -20.61 -13.15 4.27
CA ARG A 77 -21.32 -12.89 5.54
C ARG A 77 -20.72 -13.70 6.71
N HIS A 78 -20.18 -14.89 6.47
CA HIS A 78 -19.61 -15.74 7.53
C HIS A 78 -18.28 -15.23 8.11
N VAL A 79 -17.47 -14.47 7.36
CA VAL A 79 -16.28 -13.78 7.90
C VAL A 79 -16.66 -12.50 8.67
N ARG A 80 -17.95 -12.12 8.66
CA ARG A 80 -18.50 -10.89 9.27
C ARG A 80 -19.34 -11.14 10.52
N THR A 81 -19.35 -12.36 11.06
CA THR A 81 -20.13 -12.69 12.27
C THR A 81 -19.54 -12.03 13.52
N ARG A 82 -20.37 -11.83 14.55
CA ARG A 82 -19.89 -11.41 15.88
C ARG A 82 -18.84 -12.38 16.46
N GLU A 83 -18.84 -13.63 15.99
CA GLU A 83 -18.07 -14.76 16.50
C GLU A 83 -16.57 -14.71 16.18
N ILE A 84 -16.17 -14.21 14.99
CA ILE A 84 -14.75 -14.16 14.61
C ILE A 84 -14.02 -12.92 15.15
N ARG A 85 -14.76 -11.91 15.59
CA ARG A 85 -14.18 -10.62 16.02
C ARG A 85 -13.26 -10.74 17.24
N PRO A 86 -13.59 -11.54 18.28
CA PRO A 86 -12.69 -11.79 19.41
C PRO A 86 -11.36 -12.39 18.96
N VAL A 87 -11.40 -13.39 18.08
CA VAL A 87 -10.20 -14.02 17.50
C VAL A 87 -9.35 -12.99 16.77
N LEU A 88 -9.95 -12.20 15.87
CA LEU A 88 -9.22 -11.16 15.13
C LEU A 88 -8.66 -10.06 16.03
N ALA A 89 -9.31 -9.76 17.15
CA ALA A 89 -8.80 -8.80 18.13
C ALA A 89 -7.56 -9.37 18.85
N GLU A 90 -7.60 -10.63 19.25
CA GLU A 90 -6.47 -11.30 19.91
C GLU A 90 -5.29 -11.52 18.95
N LEU A 91 -5.55 -12.00 17.72
CA LEU A 91 -4.52 -12.13 16.69
C LEU A 91 -3.83 -10.79 16.40
N ARG A 92 -4.61 -9.70 16.34
CA ARG A 92 -4.05 -8.37 16.14
C ARG A 92 -3.18 -7.92 17.31
N LYS A 93 -3.65 -8.13 18.55
CA LYS A 93 -2.88 -7.80 19.76
C LYS A 93 -1.53 -8.53 19.74
N ILE A 94 -1.55 -9.84 19.50
CA ILE A 94 -0.35 -10.68 19.43
C ILE A 94 0.54 -10.26 18.26
N SER A 95 -0.01 -10.01 17.08
CA SER A 95 0.77 -9.51 15.93
C SER A 95 1.52 -8.23 16.27
N VAL A 96 0.87 -7.26 16.92
CA VAL A 96 1.51 -6.00 17.32
C VAL A 96 2.57 -6.23 18.41
N GLN A 97 2.30 -7.09 19.38
CA GLN A 97 3.20 -7.30 20.53
C GLN A 97 4.40 -8.20 20.22
N LYS A 98 4.23 -9.20 19.35
CA LYS A 98 5.21 -10.27 19.10
C LYS A 98 5.89 -10.16 17.74
N LEU A 99 5.15 -9.75 16.70
CA LEU A 99 5.67 -9.70 15.33
C LEU A 99 6.13 -8.28 14.94
N LEU A 100 5.38 -7.27 15.33
CA LEU A 100 5.55 -5.87 14.89
C LEU A 100 5.95 -4.94 16.05
N SER A 101 6.53 -5.49 17.12
CA SER A 101 7.12 -4.70 18.19
C SER A 101 8.42 -4.04 17.71
N SER A 102 8.80 -2.92 18.33
CA SER A 102 10.03 -2.19 17.94
C SER A 102 11.27 -3.08 18.03
N SER A 103 11.39 -3.87 19.09
CA SER A 103 12.49 -4.83 19.26
C SER A 103 12.49 -5.90 18.17
N LYS A 104 11.32 -6.45 17.82
CA LYS A 104 11.24 -7.47 16.76
C LYS A 104 11.62 -6.90 15.39
N ILE A 105 11.16 -5.69 15.08
CA ILE A 105 11.48 -5.01 13.83
C ILE A 105 12.99 -4.74 13.72
N GLU A 106 13.61 -4.26 14.80
CA GLU A 106 15.06 -4.04 14.86
C GLU A 106 15.86 -5.33 14.67
N THR A 107 15.47 -6.39 15.35
CA THR A 107 16.05 -7.73 15.19
C THR A 107 15.99 -8.22 13.75
N LEU A 108 14.86 -8.01 13.06
CA LEU A 108 14.68 -8.40 11.65
C LEU A 108 15.35 -7.42 10.67
N GLY A 109 15.95 -6.34 11.15
CA GLY A 109 16.53 -5.28 10.34
C GLY A 109 17.53 -5.76 9.30
N HIS A 110 18.37 -6.70 9.74
CA HIS A 110 19.40 -7.31 8.89
C HIS A 110 18.83 -8.01 7.63
N LEU A 111 17.59 -8.52 7.69
CA LEU A 111 16.98 -9.24 6.56
C LEU A 111 16.65 -8.29 5.40
N TYR A 112 15.94 -7.20 5.67
CA TYR A 112 15.61 -6.26 4.60
C TYR A 112 16.82 -5.43 4.15
N VAL A 113 17.76 -5.13 5.05
CA VAL A 113 19.04 -4.50 4.68
C VAL A 113 19.80 -5.38 3.68
N ALA A 114 19.83 -6.70 3.89
CA ALA A 114 20.49 -7.63 2.98
C ALA A 114 19.83 -7.66 1.60
N GLU A 115 18.49 -7.68 1.53
CA GLU A 115 17.76 -7.67 0.25
C GLU A 115 17.91 -6.34 -0.49
N ILE A 116 17.87 -5.21 0.21
CA ILE A 116 18.13 -3.89 -0.38
C ILE A 116 19.54 -3.88 -0.98
N ARG A 117 20.56 -4.32 -0.23
CA ARG A 117 21.95 -4.40 -0.73
C ARG A 117 22.08 -5.32 -1.94
N ALA A 118 21.36 -6.45 -1.95
CA ALA A 118 21.36 -7.37 -3.08
C ALA A 118 20.76 -6.72 -4.34
N LEU A 119 19.66 -5.98 -4.20
CA LEU A 119 19.09 -5.19 -5.31
C LEU A 119 20.09 -4.13 -5.79
N MET A 120 20.65 -3.32 -4.88
CA MET A 120 21.62 -2.27 -5.23
C MET A 120 22.82 -2.85 -5.99
N ARG A 121 23.37 -3.97 -5.51
CA ARG A 121 24.48 -4.67 -6.18
C ARG A 121 24.10 -5.19 -7.56
N SER A 122 22.92 -5.78 -7.69
CA SER A 122 22.42 -6.29 -8.98
C SER A 122 22.26 -5.16 -10.01
N LEU A 123 21.73 -4.01 -9.59
CA LEU A 123 21.59 -2.83 -10.44
C LEU A 123 22.94 -2.23 -10.84
N TYR A 124 23.87 -2.13 -9.89
CA TYR A 124 25.24 -1.67 -10.14
C TYR A 124 25.93 -2.55 -11.20
N ASN A 125 25.94 -3.87 -10.99
CA ASN A 125 26.55 -4.81 -11.92
C ASN A 125 25.92 -4.71 -13.32
N SER A 126 24.59 -4.60 -13.41
CA SER A 126 23.90 -4.42 -14.69
C SER A 126 24.34 -3.14 -15.42
N CYS A 127 24.60 -2.05 -14.70
CA CYS A 127 25.09 -0.81 -15.31
C CYS A 127 26.54 -0.94 -15.80
N VAL A 128 27.40 -1.58 -14.99
CA VAL A 128 28.81 -1.83 -15.34
C VAL A 128 28.91 -2.74 -16.56
N ASP A 129 28.18 -3.85 -16.57
CA ASP A 129 28.19 -4.84 -17.65
C ASP A 129 27.69 -4.23 -18.98
N ARG A 130 26.66 -3.39 -18.91
CA ARG A 130 26.12 -2.70 -20.09
C ARG A 130 26.97 -1.52 -20.56
N LYS A 131 27.85 -0.98 -19.70
CA LYS A 131 28.54 0.31 -19.91
C LYS A 131 27.58 1.44 -20.28
N ALA A 132 26.34 1.38 -19.77
CA ALA A 132 25.26 2.30 -20.08
C ALA A 132 24.22 2.32 -18.94
N PRO A 133 23.41 3.39 -18.81
CA PRO A 133 22.31 3.41 -17.86
C PRO A 133 21.37 2.22 -18.06
N THR A 134 20.93 1.60 -16.97
CA THR A 134 20.03 0.43 -17.03
C THR A 134 18.58 0.89 -16.92
N PRO A 135 17.69 0.51 -17.86
CA PRO A 135 16.25 0.66 -17.67
C PRO A 135 15.74 -0.20 -16.50
N LEU A 136 15.09 0.44 -15.54
CA LEU A 136 14.47 -0.16 -14.38
C LEU A 136 12.94 -0.03 -14.49
N GLU A 137 12.24 -1.17 -14.51
CA GLU A 137 10.78 -1.18 -14.34
C GLU A 137 10.45 -1.12 -12.85
N MET A 138 10.14 0.07 -12.33
CA MET A 138 10.04 0.33 -10.89
C MET A 138 9.10 -0.63 -10.16
N ARG A 139 7.87 -0.80 -10.66
CA ARG A 139 6.85 -1.64 -10.01
C ARG A 139 7.31 -3.09 -9.89
N LYS A 140 7.97 -3.61 -10.93
CA LYS A 140 8.50 -4.97 -10.93
C LYS A 140 9.67 -5.09 -9.96
N SER A 141 10.65 -4.20 -10.03
CA SER A 141 11.85 -4.25 -9.20
C SER A 141 11.56 -4.08 -7.72
N PHE A 142 10.74 -3.09 -7.33
CA PHE A 142 10.34 -2.94 -5.92
C PHE A 142 9.36 -4.01 -5.47
N GLY A 143 8.53 -4.53 -6.39
CA GLY A 143 7.67 -5.67 -6.11
C GLY A 143 8.47 -6.92 -5.77
N ASP A 144 9.47 -7.24 -6.59
CA ASP A 144 10.36 -8.38 -6.38
C ASP A 144 11.22 -8.20 -5.10
N LEU A 145 11.75 -6.98 -4.85
CA LEU A 145 12.46 -6.67 -3.60
C LEU A 145 11.57 -6.90 -2.37
N ASN A 146 10.40 -6.27 -2.37
CA ASN A 146 9.52 -6.32 -1.22
C ASN A 146 8.99 -7.73 -0.96
N LEU A 147 8.72 -8.49 -2.02
CA LEU A 147 8.33 -9.90 -1.89
C LEU A 147 9.43 -10.73 -1.24
N LYS A 148 10.69 -10.56 -1.65
CA LYS A 148 11.84 -11.24 -1.01
C LYS A 148 11.96 -10.88 0.47
N VAL A 149 11.82 -9.60 0.81
CA VAL A 149 11.81 -9.13 2.20
C VAL A 149 10.68 -9.78 2.99
N MET A 150 9.45 -9.74 2.48
CA MET A 150 8.29 -10.31 3.18
C MET A 150 8.40 -11.82 3.35
N VAL A 151 8.93 -12.55 2.36
CA VAL A 151 9.20 -13.99 2.48
C VAL A 151 10.21 -14.25 3.59
N ARG A 152 11.34 -13.54 3.64
CA ARG A 152 12.37 -13.73 4.69
C ARG A 152 11.87 -13.34 6.08
N VAL A 153 11.13 -12.24 6.19
CA VAL A 153 10.53 -11.81 7.46
C VAL A 153 9.51 -12.83 7.97
N VAL A 154 8.72 -13.42 7.06
CA VAL A 154 7.62 -14.30 7.45
C VAL A 154 8.09 -15.74 7.67
N ALA A 155 8.92 -16.26 6.80
CA ALA A 155 9.31 -17.68 6.77
C ALA A 155 10.80 -17.91 7.08
N GLY A 156 11.57 -16.87 7.39
CA GLY A 156 12.97 -17.00 7.79
C GLY A 156 13.91 -17.39 6.66
N ASN A 157 15.15 -17.72 7.03
CA ASN A 157 16.21 -18.14 6.10
C ASN A 157 16.14 -19.65 5.77
N ILE A 158 15.14 -20.37 6.30
CA ILE A 158 14.97 -21.83 6.12
C ILE A 158 14.61 -22.17 4.66
N ILE A 159 14.14 -21.18 3.89
CA ILE A 159 13.89 -21.31 2.46
C ILE A 159 15.23 -21.10 1.73
N GLY A 160 15.78 -22.17 1.16
CA GLY A 160 16.90 -22.08 0.21
C GLY A 160 16.58 -21.06 -0.89
N SER A 161 17.60 -20.31 -1.32
CA SER A 161 17.53 -19.13 -2.19
C SER A 161 16.94 -19.32 -3.60
N GLU A 162 16.22 -20.42 -3.88
CA GLU A 162 15.79 -20.85 -5.21
C GLU A 162 14.30 -21.22 -5.30
N ASP A 163 13.41 -20.59 -4.54
CA ASP A 163 11.97 -20.75 -4.78
C ASP A 163 11.41 -19.63 -5.70
N GLU A 164 11.90 -19.60 -6.94
CA GLU A 164 11.36 -18.72 -7.99
C GLU A 164 9.86 -18.97 -8.25
N GLY A 165 9.37 -20.17 -7.93
CA GLY A 165 7.97 -20.59 -8.05
C GLY A 165 7.05 -19.83 -7.09
N SER A 166 7.46 -19.72 -5.82
CA SER A 166 6.75 -18.97 -4.79
C SER A 166 6.68 -17.47 -5.08
N GLY A 167 7.77 -16.90 -5.57
CA GLY A 167 7.80 -15.50 -6.02
C GLY A 167 6.83 -15.24 -7.17
N ARG A 168 6.81 -16.13 -8.17
CA ARG A 168 5.92 -16.04 -9.34
C ARG A 168 4.44 -16.24 -8.98
N LEU A 169 4.15 -17.19 -8.09
CA LEU A 169 2.79 -17.47 -7.62
C LEU A 169 2.21 -16.28 -6.85
N MET A 170 2.98 -15.72 -5.93
CA MET A 170 2.59 -14.53 -5.17
C MET A 170 2.45 -13.30 -6.09
N ARG A 171 3.31 -13.13 -7.09
CA ARG A 171 3.23 -12.01 -8.05
C ARG A 171 2.02 -12.09 -8.99
N ASN A 172 1.76 -13.27 -9.56
CA ASN A 172 0.73 -13.43 -10.58
C ASN A 172 -0.66 -13.71 -9.97
N GLY A 173 -0.72 -14.41 -8.83
CA GLY A 173 -1.98 -14.71 -8.15
C GLY A 173 -2.63 -13.49 -7.50
N TRP A 174 -1.88 -12.45 -7.21
CA TRP A 174 -2.34 -11.25 -6.51
C TRP A 174 -3.30 -10.38 -7.34
N LEU A 175 -3.01 -10.19 -8.63
CA LEU A 175 -3.87 -9.44 -9.55
C LEU A 175 -5.20 -10.19 -9.76
N ASP A 176 -5.15 -11.52 -9.79
CA ASP A 176 -6.34 -12.37 -9.86
C ASP A 176 -7.12 -12.40 -8.53
N TRP A 177 -6.45 -12.24 -7.39
CA TRP A 177 -7.06 -12.20 -6.05
C TRP A 177 -7.82 -10.89 -5.78
N LEU A 178 -7.27 -9.74 -6.14
CA LEU A 178 -7.93 -8.43 -5.98
C LEU A 178 -9.05 -8.17 -7.01
N GLY A 179 -9.02 -8.83 -8.17
CA GLY A 179 -9.98 -8.61 -9.26
C GLY A 179 -11.38 -9.22 -9.07
N GLY A 180 -11.54 -10.18 -8.17
CA GLY A 180 -12.83 -10.80 -7.83
C GLY A 180 -13.42 -11.75 -8.87
N ILE A 181 -13.90 -12.89 -8.36
CA ILE A 181 -14.84 -13.87 -8.94
C ILE A 181 -14.38 -14.58 -10.23
N SER A 182 -13.37 -15.44 -10.12
CA SER A 182 -13.15 -16.50 -11.12
C SER A 182 -12.47 -17.75 -10.53
N ARG A 183 -12.54 -18.89 -11.23
CA ARG A 183 -11.83 -20.15 -10.88
C ARG A 183 -10.34 -19.96 -10.50
N PRO A 184 -9.58 -19.02 -11.12
CA PRO A 184 -8.27 -18.57 -10.67
C PRO A 184 -8.16 -18.25 -9.17
N PHE A 185 -9.13 -17.56 -8.57
CA PHE A 185 -9.09 -17.15 -7.16
C PHE A 185 -8.97 -18.33 -6.18
N ARG A 186 -9.74 -19.40 -6.42
CA ARG A 186 -9.71 -20.60 -5.58
C ARG A 186 -8.41 -21.37 -5.77
N LYS A 187 -7.83 -21.33 -6.97
CA LYS A 187 -6.54 -21.97 -7.26
C LYS A 187 -5.42 -21.22 -6.53
N THR A 188 -5.31 -19.91 -6.73
CA THR A 188 -4.31 -19.07 -6.05
C THR A 188 -4.39 -19.18 -4.52
N GLY A 189 -5.60 -19.16 -3.95
CA GLY A 189 -5.76 -19.32 -2.50
C GLY A 189 -5.24 -20.67 -2.00
N LYS A 190 -5.50 -21.76 -2.73
CA LYS A 190 -4.96 -23.09 -2.42
C LYS A 190 -3.44 -23.15 -2.59
N ASP A 191 -2.92 -22.52 -3.62
CA ASP A 191 -1.48 -22.52 -3.88
C ASP A 191 -0.74 -21.75 -2.78
N ILE A 192 -1.26 -20.61 -2.32
CA ILE A 192 -0.71 -19.84 -1.18
C ILE A 192 -0.82 -20.66 0.12
N ASP A 193 -1.95 -21.30 0.38
CA ASP A 193 -2.10 -22.15 1.58
C ASP A 193 -1.13 -23.34 1.56
N SER A 194 -0.96 -23.99 0.41
CA SER A 194 0.01 -25.07 0.22
C SER A 194 1.44 -24.59 0.44
N LEU A 195 1.76 -23.38 -0.01
CA LEU A 195 3.07 -22.77 0.20
C LEU A 195 3.33 -22.52 1.70
N LEU A 196 2.39 -21.87 2.38
CA LEU A 196 2.48 -21.61 3.82
C LEU A 196 2.55 -22.90 4.65
N GLN A 197 1.82 -23.94 4.22
CA GLN A 197 1.92 -25.27 4.82
C GLN A 197 3.34 -25.83 4.66
N GLY A 198 3.92 -25.73 3.46
CA GLY A 198 5.30 -26.18 3.20
C GLY A 198 6.29 -25.49 4.13
N TRP A 199 6.19 -24.18 4.29
CA TRP A 199 7.04 -23.43 5.22
C TRP A 199 6.82 -23.85 6.68
N LEU A 200 5.57 -24.02 7.10
CA LEU A 200 5.25 -24.44 8.47
C LEU A 200 5.86 -25.80 8.80
N GLU A 201 5.73 -26.77 7.89
CA GLU A 201 6.31 -28.10 8.07
C GLU A 201 7.84 -28.08 8.10
N GLN A 202 8.48 -27.19 7.34
CA GLN A 202 9.93 -26.99 7.43
C GLN A 202 10.34 -26.45 8.82
N HIS A 203 9.62 -25.48 9.37
CA HIS A 203 9.90 -24.94 10.70
C HIS A 203 9.69 -26.00 11.79
N LYS A 204 8.65 -26.84 11.67
CA LYS A 204 8.43 -27.96 12.60
C LYS A 204 9.58 -28.97 12.58
N LYS A 205 10.14 -29.27 11.39
CA LYS A 205 11.28 -30.19 11.23
C LYS A 205 12.59 -29.63 11.78
N HIS A 206 12.85 -28.33 11.62
CA HIS A 206 14.10 -27.68 12.03
C HIS A 206 14.11 -27.15 13.47
N ARG A 207 13.02 -27.36 14.22
CA ARG A 207 12.87 -26.93 15.62
C ARG A 207 13.91 -27.54 16.59
N THR A 208 14.69 -28.51 16.12
CA THR A 208 15.74 -29.24 16.86
C THR A 208 17.15 -28.66 16.70
N THR A 209 17.40 -27.76 15.73
CA THR A 209 18.72 -27.15 15.53
C THR A 209 18.82 -25.79 16.22
N SER A 210 19.94 -25.53 16.89
CA SER A 210 20.12 -24.47 17.89
C SER A 210 20.11 -23.02 17.40
N ASP A 211 19.75 -22.77 16.14
CA ASP A 211 19.72 -21.41 15.60
C ASP A 211 18.35 -20.78 15.91
N ARG A 212 18.35 -19.63 16.59
CA ARG A 212 17.09 -18.96 16.97
C ARG A 212 16.44 -18.38 15.72
N ASP A 213 15.52 -19.13 15.12
CA ASP A 213 14.69 -18.59 14.06
C ASP A 213 13.78 -17.47 14.61
N GLU A 214 13.97 -16.28 14.04
CA GLU A 214 13.27 -15.06 14.39
C GLU A 214 12.15 -14.70 13.40
N SER A 215 11.86 -15.58 12.42
CA SER A 215 10.75 -15.39 11.50
C SER A 215 9.40 -15.19 12.19
N PHE A 216 8.45 -14.55 11.51
CA PHE A 216 7.09 -14.44 12.05
C PHE A 216 6.44 -15.80 12.22
N MET A 217 6.72 -16.76 11.35
CA MET A 217 6.19 -18.11 11.46
C MET A 217 6.71 -18.81 12.72
N ALA A 218 8.02 -18.77 12.98
CA ALA A 218 8.60 -19.30 14.21
C ALA A 218 8.00 -18.65 15.47
N GLU A 219 7.84 -17.32 15.46
CA GLU A 219 7.24 -16.59 16.59
C GLU A 219 5.76 -16.96 16.78
N MET A 220 4.99 -17.07 15.70
CA MET A 220 3.60 -17.50 15.76
C MET A 220 3.47 -18.92 16.29
N MET A 221 4.33 -19.85 15.88
CA MET A 221 4.34 -21.22 16.42
C MET A 221 4.61 -21.29 17.93
N ARG A 222 5.27 -20.28 18.53
CA ARG A 222 5.50 -20.21 19.98
C ARG A 222 4.25 -19.78 20.75
N VAL A 223 3.37 -19.01 20.12
CA VAL A 223 2.20 -18.39 20.78
C VAL A 223 0.86 -18.97 20.30
N ALA A 224 0.85 -19.73 19.20
CA ALA A 224 -0.36 -20.22 18.57
C ALA A 224 -1.16 -21.19 19.45
N ASP A 225 -0.49 -22.03 20.25
CA ASP A 225 -1.16 -22.96 21.18
C ASP A 225 -1.96 -22.21 22.26
N GLU A 226 -1.46 -21.08 22.77
CA GLU A 226 -2.19 -20.24 23.73
C GLU A 226 -3.47 -19.66 23.10
N ILE A 227 -3.39 -19.27 21.82
CA ILE A 227 -4.52 -18.72 21.08
C ILE A 227 -5.55 -19.81 20.78
N ALA A 228 -5.10 -20.98 20.33
CA ALA A 228 -5.96 -22.14 20.08
C ALA A 228 -6.67 -22.60 21.36
N GLY A 229 -6.00 -22.51 22.52
CA GLY A 229 -6.63 -22.78 23.82
C GLY A 229 -7.77 -21.82 24.18
N LYS A 230 -7.73 -20.57 23.71
CA LYS A 230 -8.82 -19.58 23.89
C LYS A 230 -9.93 -19.73 22.85
N PHE A 231 -9.61 -20.29 21.68
CA PHE A 231 -10.48 -20.39 20.51
C PHE A 231 -10.35 -21.78 19.88
N PRO A 232 -10.95 -22.82 20.50
CA PRO A 232 -10.74 -24.21 20.12
C PRO A 232 -11.27 -24.58 18.73
N GLU A 233 -12.02 -23.68 18.08
CA GLU A 233 -12.49 -23.85 16.70
C GLU A 233 -11.35 -23.73 15.67
N TYR A 234 -10.19 -23.18 16.07
CA TYR A 234 -9.05 -22.95 15.20
C TYR A 234 -7.78 -23.61 15.77
N ASP A 235 -7.21 -24.52 15.01
CA ASP A 235 -5.94 -25.15 15.39
C ASP A 235 -4.74 -24.18 15.26
N ALA A 236 -3.65 -24.51 15.94
CA ALA A 236 -2.45 -23.67 16.00
C ALA A 236 -1.78 -23.47 14.62
N ASP A 237 -1.86 -24.46 13.73
CA ASP A 237 -1.30 -24.36 12.37
C ASP A 237 -2.11 -23.37 11.53
N THR A 238 -3.43 -23.47 11.59
CA THR A 238 -4.37 -22.56 10.92
C THR A 238 -4.17 -21.13 11.39
N ILE A 239 -4.06 -20.91 12.71
CA ILE A 239 -3.77 -19.60 13.30
C ILE A 239 -2.43 -19.05 12.79
N THR A 240 -1.38 -19.89 12.78
CA THR A 240 -0.04 -19.51 12.33
C THR A 240 -0.05 -19.11 10.86
N LYS A 241 -0.53 -19.99 9.96
CA LYS A 241 -0.57 -19.74 8.52
C LYS A 241 -1.42 -18.52 8.17
N ALA A 242 -2.62 -18.41 8.73
CA ALA A 242 -3.52 -17.29 8.42
C ALA A 242 -2.94 -15.94 8.87
N THR A 243 -2.26 -15.91 10.02
CA THR A 243 -1.59 -14.70 10.51
C THR A 243 -0.42 -14.32 9.62
N CYS A 244 0.46 -15.28 9.28
CA CYS A 244 1.57 -15.08 8.36
C CYS A 244 1.10 -14.60 6.98
N GLN A 245 0.04 -15.22 6.43
CA GLN A 245 -0.58 -14.81 5.18
C GLN A 245 -1.07 -13.36 5.24
N THR A 246 -1.74 -12.98 6.34
CA THR A 246 -2.27 -11.62 6.52
C THR A 246 -1.14 -10.58 6.58
N MET A 247 -0.02 -10.90 7.24
CA MET A 247 1.15 -10.01 7.29
C MET A 247 1.78 -9.84 5.91
N MET A 248 1.95 -10.92 5.15
CA MET A 248 2.43 -10.86 3.76
C MET A 248 1.52 -9.99 2.90
N LEU A 249 0.22 -10.28 2.90
CA LEU A 249 -0.76 -9.57 2.08
C LEU A 249 -0.81 -8.07 2.40
N GLY A 250 -0.75 -7.70 3.68
CA GLY A 250 -0.77 -6.30 4.10
C GLY A 250 0.50 -5.52 3.75
N GLY A 251 1.66 -6.18 3.74
CA GLY A 251 2.97 -5.55 3.56
C GLY A 251 3.49 -5.47 2.12
N SER A 252 2.99 -6.28 1.19
CA SER A 252 3.56 -6.32 -0.17
C SER A 252 3.14 -5.15 -1.07
N ASP A 253 1.92 -5.17 -1.60
CA ASP A 253 1.54 -4.23 -2.66
C ASP A 253 1.54 -2.76 -2.21
N THR A 254 1.13 -2.50 -0.97
CA THR A 254 1.03 -1.15 -0.39
C THR A 254 2.36 -0.41 -0.40
N THR A 255 3.42 -1.09 0.03
CA THR A 255 4.80 -0.61 0.07
C THR A 255 5.37 -0.42 -1.34
N THR A 256 5.19 -1.41 -2.22
CA THR A 256 5.65 -1.36 -3.62
C THR A 256 5.05 -0.16 -4.36
N VAL A 257 3.74 0.05 -4.21
CA VAL A 257 3.03 1.19 -4.81
C VAL A 257 3.54 2.51 -4.26
N THR A 258 3.79 2.60 -2.96
CA THR A 258 4.30 3.84 -2.34
C THR A 258 5.70 4.18 -2.83
N LEU A 259 6.63 3.23 -2.85
CA LEU A 259 7.99 3.44 -3.39
C LEU A 259 7.98 3.83 -4.87
N THR A 260 7.13 3.18 -5.67
CA THR A 260 6.98 3.51 -7.09
C THR A 260 6.49 4.95 -7.27
N TRP A 261 5.49 5.37 -6.48
CA TRP A 261 4.99 6.75 -6.53
C TRP A 261 6.00 7.76 -6.01
N ALA A 262 6.77 7.45 -4.96
CA ALA A 262 7.82 8.33 -4.46
C ALA A 262 8.81 8.69 -5.56
N LEU A 263 9.31 7.70 -6.30
CA LEU A 263 10.22 7.95 -7.42
C LEU A 263 9.54 8.67 -8.58
N CYS A 264 8.29 8.34 -8.89
CA CYS A 264 7.54 9.07 -9.92
C CYS A 264 7.37 10.55 -9.56
N LEU A 265 7.10 10.86 -8.29
CA LEU A 265 6.97 12.23 -7.81
C LEU A 265 8.31 12.96 -7.83
N LEU A 266 9.39 12.32 -7.38
CA LEU A 266 10.75 12.88 -7.43
C LEU A 266 11.22 13.14 -8.87
N LEU A 267 11.02 12.19 -9.79
CA LEU A 267 11.38 12.37 -11.20
C LEU A 267 10.61 13.53 -11.85
N ASN A 268 9.40 13.83 -11.36
CA ASN A 268 8.62 14.98 -11.82
C ASN A 268 8.96 16.29 -11.09
N ASN A 269 9.74 16.25 -10.01
CA ASN A 269 10.13 17.40 -9.19
C ASN A 269 11.65 17.37 -8.96
N GLN A 270 12.41 17.78 -9.98
CA GLN A 270 13.87 17.65 -10.01
C GLN A 270 14.58 18.44 -8.89
N ASP A 271 14.04 19.58 -8.49
CA ASP A 271 14.54 20.33 -7.32
C ASP A 271 14.42 19.52 -6.04
N THR A 272 13.29 18.85 -5.83
CA THR A 272 13.07 17.97 -4.69
C THR A 272 14.03 16.79 -4.71
N LEU A 273 14.27 16.18 -5.89
CA LEU A 273 15.24 15.10 -6.04
C LEU A 273 16.66 15.54 -5.67
N ARG A 274 17.12 16.69 -6.19
CA ARG A 274 18.45 17.23 -5.86
C ARG A 274 18.62 17.47 -4.36
N ARG A 275 17.63 18.09 -3.72
CA ARG A 275 17.65 18.33 -2.26
C ARG A 275 17.74 17.04 -1.44
N ALA A 276 17.10 15.97 -1.91
CA ALA A 276 17.19 14.66 -1.28
C ALA A 276 18.61 14.08 -1.39
N GLN A 277 19.25 14.21 -2.56
CA GLN A 277 20.63 13.78 -2.77
C GLN A 277 21.62 14.64 -1.97
N GLU A 278 21.39 15.95 -1.86
CA GLU A 278 22.19 16.85 -1.01
C GLU A 278 22.10 16.47 0.48
N GLU A 279 20.91 16.11 0.98
CA GLU A 279 20.75 15.60 2.35
C GLU A 279 21.57 14.32 2.54
N LEU A 280 21.46 13.36 1.61
CA LEU A 280 22.19 12.09 1.67
C LEU A 280 23.71 12.31 1.62
N ASP A 281 24.20 13.14 0.70
CA ASP A 281 25.63 13.47 0.59
C ASP A 281 26.16 14.15 1.86
N LYS A 282 25.38 15.06 2.45
CA LYS A 282 25.76 15.77 3.67
C LYS A 282 25.88 14.84 4.89
N HIS A 283 24.93 13.93 5.06
CA HIS A 283 24.84 13.10 6.28
C HIS A 283 25.59 11.77 6.17
N ILE A 284 25.75 11.23 4.96
CA ILE A 284 26.31 9.90 4.73
C ILE A 284 27.68 9.98 4.05
N GLY A 285 27.89 10.97 3.18
CA GLY A 285 29.07 11.09 2.33
C GLY A 285 29.09 10.05 1.20
N LYS A 286 30.22 9.90 0.51
CA LYS A 286 30.37 8.98 -0.65
C LYS A 286 31.16 7.70 -0.34
N GLU A 287 31.69 7.56 0.87
CA GLU A 287 32.62 6.48 1.23
C GLU A 287 31.94 5.21 1.75
N ARG A 288 30.63 5.27 2.07
CA ARG A 288 29.89 4.15 2.66
C ARG A 288 28.44 4.13 2.18
N LEU A 289 27.82 2.95 2.28
CA LEU A 289 26.39 2.79 2.03
C LEU A 289 25.54 3.29 3.21
N VAL A 290 24.29 3.63 2.90
CA VAL A 290 23.22 3.95 3.87
C VAL A 290 23.02 2.80 4.85
N LYS A 291 22.92 3.14 6.14
CA LYS A 291 22.58 2.23 7.24
C LYS A 291 21.21 2.61 7.82
N GLU A 292 20.55 1.65 8.46
CA GLU A 292 19.25 1.92 9.11
C GLU A 292 19.35 3.03 10.17
N SER A 293 20.44 3.08 10.93
CA SER A 293 20.69 4.13 11.94
C SER A 293 20.81 5.53 11.34
N ASP A 294 21.06 5.66 10.03
CA ASP A 294 21.16 6.97 9.38
C ASP A 294 19.78 7.60 9.18
N ILE A 295 18.71 6.80 9.09
CA ILE A 295 17.36 7.26 8.72
C ILE A 295 16.84 8.32 9.68
N GLU A 296 17.15 8.24 10.97
CA GLU A 296 16.78 9.24 11.97
C GLU A 296 17.32 10.64 11.65
N ASN A 297 18.43 10.72 10.91
CA ASN A 297 19.09 11.96 10.50
C ASN A 297 18.76 12.39 9.06
N LEU A 298 17.76 11.76 8.42
CA LEU A 298 17.32 12.08 7.05
C LEU A 298 15.86 12.60 7.03
N PRO A 299 15.58 13.74 7.68
CA PRO A 299 14.23 14.26 7.81
C PRO A 299 13.57 14.59 6.46
N TYR A 300 14.33 14.95 5.42
CA TYR A 300 13.78 15.23 4.10
C TYR A 300 13.39 13.95 3.36
N ILE A 301 14.16 12.85 3.47
CA ILE A 301 13.73 11.52 3.00
C ILE A 301 12.44 11.07 3.69
N GLN A 302 12.34 11.21 5.01
CA GLN A 302 11.12 10.91 5.76
C GLN A 302 9.93 11.77 5.29
N ALA A 303 10.17 13.07 5.05
CA ALA A 303 9.17 13.99 4.53
C ALA A 303 8.70 13.61 3.11
N ILE A 304 9.60 13.12 2.25
CA ILE A 304 9.27 12.63 0.90
C ILE A 304 8.31 11.43 0.98
N ILE A 305 8.58 10.45 1.85
CA ILE A 305 7.67 9.31 2.04
C ILE A 305 6.33 9.78 2.59
N LYS A 306 6.33 10.68 3.58
CA LYS A 306 5.10 11.24 4.16
C LYS A 306 4.25 12.02 3.14
N GLU A 307 4.87 12.85 2.30
CA GLU A 307 4.19 13.58 1.22
C GLU A 307 3.72 12.67 0.09
N THR A 308 4.48 11.61 -0.20
CA THR A 308 4.06 10.56 -1.13
C THR A 308 2.80 9.86 -0.62
N LEU A 309 2.73 9.53 0.67
CA LEU A 309 1.56 8.89 1.28
C LEU A 309 0.34 9.82 1.34
N ARG A 310 0.55 11.14 1.50
CA ARG A 310 -0.52 12.15 1.45
C ARG A 310 -1.09 12.26 0.03
N ILE A 311 -0.22 12.47 -0.96
CA ILE A 311 -0.64 12.66 -2.34
C ILE A 311 -1.13 11.33 -2.89
N GLN A 312 -0.34 10.27 -2.87
CA GLN A 312 -0.66 8.97 -3.46
C GLN A 312 -0.83 7.87 -2.40
N PRO A 313 -1.90 7.90 -1.58
CA PRO A 313 -2.16 6.84 -0.62
C PRO A 313 -2.44 5.54 -1.36
N SER A 314 -1.74 4.47 -0.99
CA SER A 314 -1.91 3.13 -1.60
C SER A 314 -3.30 2.53 -1.34
N ALA A 315 -3.98 2.96 -0.27
CA ALA A 315 -5.35 2.58 0.07
C ALA A 315 -6.28 3.81 0.18
N PRO A 316 -6.69 4.45 -0.94
CA PRO A 316 -7.34 5.76 -0.95
C PRO A 316 -8.70 5.84 -0.25
N LEU A 317 -9.37 4.69 -0.04
CA LEU A 317 -10.66 4.60 0.66
C LEU A 317 -10.58 3.89 2.03
N LEU A 318 -9.37 3.53 2.47
CA LEU A 318 -9.09 2.60 3.56
C LEU A 318 -9.85 1.26 3.45
N PRO A 319 -9.51 0.25 4.26
CA PRO A 319 -10.35 -0.95 4.39
C PRO A 319 -11.75 -0.58 4.93
N PRO A 320 -12.85 -1.03 4.29
CA PRO A 320 -14.21 -0.71 4.72
C PRO A 320 -14.47 -1.09 6.18
N ARG A 321 -15.27 -0.27 6.87
CA ARG A 321 -15.84 -0.59 8.18
C ARG A 321 -17.33 -0.89 8.03
N GLU A 322 -17.91 -1.53 9.04
CA GLU A 322 -19.34 -1.86 9.07
C GLU A 322 -19.90 -1.51 10.44
N SER A 323 -21.02 -0.79 10.50
CA SER A 323 -21.71 -0.50 11.76
C SER A 323 -22.27 -1.79 12.36
N VAL A 324 -22.05 -1.98 13.66
CA VAL A 324 -22.46 -3.21 14.36
C VAL A 324 -23.88 -3.07 14.92
N ASN A 325 -24.16 -1.88 15.41
CA ASN A 325 -25.44 -1.48 15.96
C ASN A 325 -25.82 -0.18 15.25
N ASP A 326 -27.10 0.15 15.33
CA ASP A 326 -27.60 1.46 14.96
C ASP A 326 -26.85 2.54 15.76
N CYS A 327 -26.45 3.61 15.08
CA CYS A 327 -25.77 4.72 15.73
C CYS A 327 -26.13 6.06 15.07
N THR A 328 -25.70 7.15 15.69
CA THR A 328 -25.82 8.49 15.13
C THR A 328 -24.43 9.11 15.01
N VAL A 329 -24.11 9.66 13.84
CA VAL A 329 -22.84 10.35 13.58
C VAL A 329 -23.13 11.67 12.90
N ALA A 330 -22.60 12.78 13.46
CA ALA A 330 -22.83 14.13 12.96
C ALA A 330 -24.33 14.48 12.77
N GLY A 331 -25.20 13.95 13.65
CA GLY A 331 -26.65 14.15 13.58
C GLY A 331 -27.40 13.21 12.62
N TYR A 332 -26.69 12.37 11.85
CA TYR A 332 -27.31 11.41 10.93
C TYR A 332 -27.43 10.03 11.57
N TYR A 333 -28.62 9.43 11.47
CA TYR A 333 -28.85 8.05 11.85
C TYR A 333 -28.20 7.09 10.83
N ILE A 334 -27.43 6.14 11.35
CA ILE A 334 -26.71 5.11 10.60
C ILE A 334 -27.22 3.75 11.08
N PRO A 335 -28.00 3.02 10.25
CA PRO A 335 -28.45 1.67 10.58
C PRO A 335 -27.28 0.69 10.77
N ALA A 336 -27.47 -0.35 11.57
CA ALA A 336 -26.56 -1.50 11.66
C ALA A 336 -26.35 -2.15 10.27
N GLY A 337 -25.14 -2.65 10.02
CA GLY A 337 -24.76 -3.24 8.73
C GLY A 337 -24.35 -2.22 7.65
N THR A 338 -24.43 -0.91 7.94
CA THR A 338 -23.99 0.14 7.02
C THR A 338 -22.47 0.08 6.83
N ARG A 339 -22.02 0.01 5.58
CA ARG A 339 -20.60 0.07 5.23
C ARG A 339 -20.10 1.51 5.20
N LEU A 340 -19.03 1.78 5.93
CA LEU A 340 -18.32 3.06 5.95
C LEU A 340 -17.01 2.93 5.17
N MET A 341 -16.81 3.83 4.21
CA MET A 341 -15.57 4.00 3.46
C MET A 341 -15.05 5.41 3.72
N VAL A 342 -13.79 5.53 4.14
CA VAL A 342 -13.18 6.82 4.48
C VAL A 342 -12.33 7.26 3.30
N ASN A 343 -12.76 8.30 2.59
CA ASN A 343 -12.05 8.80 1.42
C ASN A 343 -10.85 9.68 1.83
N ILE A 344 -9.75 9.02 2.23
CA ILE A 344 -8.53 9.70 2.62
C ILE A 344 -7.87 10.42 1.43
N TRP A 345 -8.05 9.93 0.21
CA TRP A 345 -7.52 10.60 -0.99
C TRP A 345 -8.06 12.03 -1.15
N LYS A 346 -9.36 12.21 -0.88
CA LYS A 346 -10.02 13.52 -0.87
C LYS A 346 -9.57 14.35 0.33
N LEU A 347 -9.54 13.75 1.52
CA LEU A 347 -9.14 14.42 2.77
C LEU A 347 -7.71 14.99 2.68
N HIS A 348 -6.78 14.20 2.16
CA HIS A 348 -5.39 14.56 1.98
C HIS A 348 -5.18 15.64 0.92
N ARG A 349 -6.21 15.98 0.13
CA ARG A 349 -6.20 17.00 -0.91
C ARG A 349 -7.16 18.16 -0.63
N ASP A 350 -7.71 18.22 0.57
CA ASP A 350 -8.65 19.29 0.92
C ASP A 350 -7.88 20.62 1.01
N PRO A 351 -8.20 21.63 0.17
CA PRO A 351 -7.54 22.93 0.22
C PRO A 351 -7.84 23.70 1.50
N GLN A 352 -8.83 23.29 2.31
CA GLN A 352 -9.08 23.86 3.64
C GLN A 352 -8.08 23.38 4.69
N VAL A 353 -7.40 22.26 4.42
CA VAL A 353 -6.46 21.61 5.36
C VAL A 353 -5.02 21.75 4.87
N TRP A 354 -4.81 21.65 3.55
CA TRP A 354 -3.51 21.62 2.92
C TRP A 354 -3.35 22.76 1.92
N ASP A 355 -2.36 23.63 2.15
CA ASP A 355 -1.98 24.66 1.18
C ASP A 355 -1.40 24.00 -0.08
N ASP A 356 -1.87 24.44 -1.26
CA ASP A 356 -1.52 23.88 -2.57
C ASP A 356 -1.60 22.34 -2.56
N PRO A 357 -2.80 21.76 -2.35
CA PRO A 357 -2.94 20.35 -1.96
C PRO A 357 -2.47 19.36 -3.04
N LEU A 358 -2.39 19.80 -4.30
CA LEU A 358 -1.97 18.97 -5.42
C LEU A 358 -0.46 19.07 -5.69
N GLU A 359 0.24 20.04 -5.08
CA GLU A 359 1.68 20.20 -5.21
C GLU A 359 2.41 19.18 -4.34
N PHE A 360 3.39 18.48 -4.93
CA PHE A 360 4.31 17.60 -4.21
C PHE A 360 5.39 18.45 -3.54
N ARG A 361 5.18 18.74 -2.25
CA ARG A 361 6.02 19.66 -1.47
C ARG A 361 6.39 19.07 -0.11
N PRO A 362 7.39 18.15 -0.04
CA PRO A 362 7.82 17.53 1.22
C PRO A 362 8.15 18.54 2.33
N GLU A 363 8.60 19.74 1.97
CA GLU A 363 8.94 20.84 2.87
C GLU A 363 7.80 21.20 3.82
N ARG A 364 6.55 20.92 3.46
CA ARG A 364 5.39 21.14 4.35
C ARG A 364 5.53 20.38 5.67
N PHE A 365 6.15 19.19 5.64
CA PHE A 365 6.41 18.36 6.83
C PHE A 365 7.70 18.70 7.56
N LEU A 366 8.47 19.68 7.08
CA LEU A 366 9.61 20.26 7.80
C LEU A 366 9.29 21.61 8.44
N ALA A 367 8.17 22.23 8.04
CA ALA A 367 7.73 23.53 8.52
C ALA A 367 6.31 23.47 9.12
N LYS A 368 5.30 23.97 8.40
CA LYS A 368 3.92 24.17 8.90
C LYS A 368 3.28 22.91 9.49
N HIS A 369 3.57 21.73 8.92
CA HIS A 369 3.02 20.44 9.33
C HIS A 369 4.08 19.52 9.96
N LYS A 370 5.13 20.08 10.58
CA LYS A 370 6.21 19.31 11.22
C LYS A 370 5.70 18.30 12.26
N GLU A 371 4.72 18.71 13.06
CA GLU A 371 4.14 17.88 14.14
C GLU A 371 3.06 16.90 13.64
N VAL A 372 2.73 16.91 12.34
CA VAL A 372 1.75 15.98 11.76
C VAL A 372 2.41 14.62 11.55
N ASP A 373 1.97 13.63 12.31
CA ASP A 373 2.43 12.24 12.18
C ASP A 373 1.47 11.38 11.31
N VAL A 374 1.86 10.13 11.07
CA VAL A 374 1.04 9.13 10.36
C VAL A 374 0.55 8.02 11.30
N GLN A 375 0.61 8.26 12.61
CA GLN A 375 0.27 7.32 13.69
C GLN A 375 -1.24 7.33 14.02
N GLY A 376 -2.05 7.99 13.18
CA GLY A 376 -3.50 8.02 13.30
C GLY A 376 -4.03 8.94 14.40
N LYS A 377 -3.21 9.89 14.87
CA LYS A 377 -3.61 10.96 15.79
C LYS A 377 -3.98 12.25 15.05
N ASN A 378 -3.31 12.52 13.93
CA ASN A 378 -3.61 13.63 13.03
C ASN A 378 -4.63 13.19 11.96
N PHE A 379 -5.88 13.60 12.11
CA PHE A 379 -6.96 13.17 11.21
C PHE A 379 -6.83 13.78 9.81
N GLU A 380 -6.09 14.87 9.65
CA GLU A 380 -5.69 15.44 8.37
C GLU A 380 -4.81 14.50 7.52
N LEU A 381 -4.07 13.58 8.15
CA LEU A 381 -3.16 12.64 7.48
C LEU A 381 -3.28 11.20 8.02
N LEU A 382 -4.12 10.42 7.35
CA LEU A 382 -4.46 9.03 7.72
C LEU A 382 -4.06 7.94 6.69
N PRO A 383 -2.83 7.92 6.13
CA PRO A 383 -2.45 6.91 5.13
C PRO A 383 -2.49 5.48 5.66
N PHE A 384 -2.36 5.30 6.99
CA PHE A 384 -2.47 4.03 7.68
C PHE A 384 -3.79 3.85 8.45
N GLY A 385 -4.74 4.77 8.26
CA GLY A 385 -5.99 4.82 9.02
C GLY A 385 -5.79 5.30 10.47
N GLY A 386 -6.77 5.02 11.32
CA GLY A 386 -6.77 5.44 12.72
C GLY A 386 -7.59 4.52 13.63
N GLY A 387 -7.44 4.72 14.94
CA GLY A 387 -8.16 4.01 15.99
C GLY A 387 -7.86 2.50 16.05
N ARG A 388 -8.83 1.71 16.53
CA ARG A 388 -8.63 0.27 16.88
C ARG A 388 -8.17 -0.64 15.73
N ARG A 389 -8.35 -0.23 14.46
CA ARG A 389 -7.90 -1.01 13.28
C ARG A 389 -6.96 -0.21 12.37
N ILE A 390 -6.20 0.70 12.97
CA ILE A 390 -5.05 1.32 12.30
C ILE A 390 -4.10 0.26 11.73
N CYS A 391 -3.30 0.54 10.71
CA CYS A 391 -2.31 -0.42 10.23
C CYS A 391 -1.38 -0.85 11.39
N PRO A 392 -1.18 -2.15 11.66
CA PRO A 392 -0.22 -2.58 12.67
C PRO A 392 1.23 -2.48 12.16
N GLY A 393 1.44 -2.47 10.84
CA GLY A 393 2.75 -2.47 10.20
C GLY A 393 3.36 -1.10 9.92
N ILE A 394 2.89 -0.02 10.57
CA ILE A 394 3.37 1.36 10.32
C ILE A 394 4.88 1.46 10.46
N SER A 395 5.41 1.05 11.62
CA SER A 395 6.82 1.21 11.94
C SER A 395 7.72 0.41 10.99
N PHE A 396 7.34 -0.82 10.67
CA PHE A 396 8.08 -1.65 9.71
C PHE A 396 8.04 -1.05 8.30
N GLY A 397 6.85 -0.66 7.82
CA GLY A 397 6.66 -0.10 6.49
C GLY A 397 7.43 1.20 6.29
N LEU A 398 7.38 2.13 7.24
CA LEU A 398 8.12 3.39 7.16
C LEU A 398 9.63 3.16 7.09
N ARG A 399 10.20 2.39 8.04
CA ARG A 399 11.63 2.08 8.05
C ARG A 399 12.09 1.44 6.75
N PHE A 400 11.35 0.45 6.26
CA PHE A 400 11.69 -0.24 5.03
C PHE A 400 11.62 0.69 3.80
N MET A 401 10.56 1.51 3.69
CA MET A 401 10.40 2.45 2.58
C MET A 401 11.47 3.55 2.59
N GLU A 402 11.72 4.15 3.76
CA GLU A 402 12.72 5.20 3.95
C GLU A 402 14.13 4.69 3.63
N LEU A 403 14.51 3.52 4.16
CA LEU A 403 15.81 2.90 3.87
C LEU A 403 15.96 2.53 2.40
N THR A 404 14.93 1.96 1.79
CA THR A 404 14.96 1.60 0.36
C THR A 404 15.13 2.85 -0.50
N LEU A 405 14.35 3.91 -0.23
CA LEU A 405 14.44 5.16 -0.98
C LEU A 405 15.79 5.84 -0.79
N ALA A 406 16.26 5.98 0.46
CA ALA A 406 17.56 6.56 0.77
C ALA A 406 18.70 5.81 0.08
N SER A 407 18.72 4.47 0.19
CA SER A 407 19.74 3.64 -0.44
C SER A 407 19.75 3.83 -1.95
N PHE A 408 18.57 3.86 -2.57
CA PHE A 408 18.44 3.99 -4.01
C PHE A 408 18.90 5.35 -4.53
N LEU A 409 18.49 6.44 -3.89
CA LEU A 409 18.87 7.81 -4.28
C LEU A 409 20.34 8.13 -3.99
N HIS A 410 20.93 7.47 -2.99
CA HIS A 410 22.34 7.62 -2.64
C HIS A 410 23.26 6.85 -3.58
N GLY A 411 22.82 5.70 -4.08
CA GLY A 411 23.63 4.85 -4.96
C GLY A 411 23.47 5.11 -6.46
N PHE A 412 22.43 5.83 -6.88
CA PHE A 412 22.12 5.99 -8.31
C PHE A 412 21.64 7.40 -8.70
N GLU A 413 22.12 7.88 -9.84
CA GLU A 413 21.48 8.93 -10.63
C GLU A 413 20.28 8.32 -11.35
N ILE A 414 19.16 9.03 -11.36
CA ILE A 414 17.91 8.55 -11.94
C ILE A 414 17.31 9.54 -12.93
N GLU A 415 16.87 9.03 -14.07
CA GLU A 415 16.28 9.84 -15.14
C GLU A 415 15.00 9.20 -15.68
N LYS A 416 14.09 10.04 -16.20
CA LYS A 416 12.84 9.55 -16.81
C LYS A 416 13.16 8.68 -18.03
N PHE A 417 12.52 7.51 -18.11
CA PHE A 417 12.64 6.63 -19.26
C PHE A 417 11.28 6.21 -19.78
N GLN A 418 11.05 6.41 -21.08
CA GLN A 418 9.82 5.96 -21.73
C GLN A 418 10.12 4.70 -22.54
N MET A 419 9.67 3.54 -22.05
CA MET A 419 9.78 2.29 -22.80
C MET A 419 8.87 2.33 -24.03
N ARG A 420 9.43 2.08 -25.22
CA ARG A 420 8.69 2.09 -26.50
C ARG A 420 7.57 1.04 -26.61
N ARG A 421 7.49 0.05 -25.70
CA ARG A 421 6.57 -1.11 -25.82
C ARG A 421 5.90 -1.58 -24.51
N SER A 422 5.96 -0.83 -23.40
CA SER A 422 5.30 -1.24 -22.14
C SER A 422 4.55 -0.09 -21.48
N ILE A 423 3.40 -0.41 -20.87
CA ILE A 423 2.57 0.51 -20.06
C ILE A 423 3.19 0.75 -18.66
N GLY A 424 4.30 0.07 -18.32
CA GLY A 424 4.98 0.20 -17.03
C GLY A 424 5.74 1.53 -16.86
N GLN A 425 5.73 2.06 -15.64
CA GLN A 425 6.58 3.20 -15.26
C GLN A 425 8.03 2.73 -15.14
N ALA A 426 8.91 3.25 -16.00
CA ALA A 426 10.32 2.92 -16.03
C ALA A 426 11.21 4.15 -15.84
N LEU A 427 12.43 3.92 -15.36
CA LEU A 427 13.47 4.95 -15.24
C LEU A 427 14.82 4.41 -15.70
N LEU A 428 15.76 5.29 -16.04
CA LEU A 428 17.16 4.91 -16.22
C LEU A 428 17.87 5.08 -14.89
N VAL A 429 18.65 4.08 -14.48
CA VAL A 429 19.58 4.18 -13.36
C VAL A 429 21.02 4.22 -13.86
N ARG A 430 21.85 5.07 -13.25
CA ARG A 430 23.30 5.08 -13.40
C ARG A 430 23.95 5.12 -12.02
N PRO A 431 25.00 4.33 -11.73
CA PRO A 431 25.72 4.42 -10.45
C PRO A 431 26.28 5.82 -10.21
N ILE A 432 26.27 6.26 -8.95
CA ILE A 432 26.96 7.48 -8.48
C ILE A 432 28.39 7.15 -8.06
#